data_AF-A0A1V4RU97-F1
#
_entry.id   AF-A0A1V4RU97-F1
#
_cell.length_a   1.000
_cell.length_b   1.000
_cell.length_c   1.000
_cell.angle_alpha   90.00
_cell.angle_beta   90.00
_cell.angle_gamma   90.00
#
_symmetry.space_group_name_H-M   'P 1'
#
loop_
_entity.id
_entity.type
_entity.pdbx_description
1 polymer ?
#
loop_
_entity_poly.entity_id
_entity_poly.type
_entity_poly.pdbx_seq_one_letter_code
_entity_poly.pdbx_strand_id
1 'polypeptide(L)'
;MKKKFTGIVGFATLFFLTLITGHADADIFMKNKQHSDAIQIMGQNQPAKDVVETTWLTKKGFRNDNPEQSVLLLLDRKQMIMIDHTDKTYVEMPLDMNKMIPQGAQQDSQEQAAFQGMMKNMMKMDVTVAATGEKKKIRGWQCKKYIVTMKTFMGVMTNEIWATEDLRVDTEIYARMGSSMMAGMPGMQNSMEDMTREMKKIKGVRVYSTMTQEMMGQKIRHTTELLEFKKGKAPAGLFKTPEGYQKKTAGM
;
A
#
# COMPACT_ATOMS: atom_id res chain seq x y z
N MET A 1 65.67 1.69 -52.58
CA MET A 1 64.40 2.37 -52.93
C MET A 1 63.28 1.75 -52.11
N LYS A 2 62.83 2.40 -51.03
CA LYS A 2 61.55 3.12 -50.89
C LYS A 2 60.27 2.23 -50.88
N LYS A 3 59.57 2.31 -49.73
CA LYS A 3 58.15 1.98 -49.36
C LYS A 3 57.90 0.54 -48.84
N LYS A 4 57.81 0.30 -47.50
CA LYS A 4 56.68 0.53 -46.52
C LYS A 4 55.52 -0.46 -46.75
N PHE A 5 54.89 -1.18 -45.81
CA PHE A 5 54.69 -1.05 -44.35
C PHE A 5 54.04 -2.37 -43.81
N THR A 6 54.33 -2.78 -42.56
CA THR A 6 53.48 -3.45 -41.50
C THR A 6 52.35 -4.45 -41.86
N GLY A 7 52.01 -5.47 -41.08
CA GLY A 7 52.18 -5.73 -39.64
C GLY A 7 51.49 -7.05 -39.26
N ILE A 8 51.97 -7.74 -38.22
CA ILE A 8 51.46 -7.77 -36.83
C ILE A 8 50.61 -9.04 -36.53
N VAL A 9 51.16 -9.78 -35.58
CA VAL A 9 50.61 -10.86 -34.74
C VAL A 9 49.24 -10.48 -34.15
N GLY A 10 48.23 -11.35 -34.35
CA GLY A 10 46.93 -11.24 -33.68
C GLY A 10 46.95 -11.91 -32.32
N PHE A 11 46.99 -11.10 -31.27
CA PHE A 11 46.85 -11.47 -29.86
C PHE A 11 45.36 -11.64 -29.48
N ALA A 12 45.11 -12.42 -28.44
CA ALA A 12 43.81 -12.82 -27.91
C ALA A 12 42.80 -11.68 -27.67
N THR A 13 41.51 -11.96 -27.90
CA THR A 13 40.42 -11.13 -27.35
C THR A 13 39.53 -11.99 -26.45
N LEU A 14 39.81 -11.87 -25.16
CA LEU A 14 38.97 -12.26 -24.04
C LEU A 14 37.65 -11.48 -24.12
N PHE A 15 36.52 -12.17 -24.31
CA PHE A 15 35.19 -11.56 -24.31
C PHE A 15 34.79 -11.26 -22.85
N PHE A 16 35.23 -10.11 -22.33
CA PHE A 16 34.77 -9.57 -21.06
C PHE A 16 33.35 -9.02 -21.27
N LEU A 17 32.34 -9.87 -21.07
CA LEU A 17 30.95 -9.43 -20.96
C LEU A 17 30.81 -8.77 -19.58
N THR A 18 31.12 -7.48 -19.50
CA THR A 18 30.67 -6.65 -18.39
C THR A 18 29.15 -6.60 -18.46
N LEU A 19 28.50 -7.51 -17.75
CA LEU A 19 27.12 -7.31 -17.32
C LEU A 19 27.12 -6.02 -16.52
N ILE A 20 26.69 -4.94 -17.17
CA ILE A 20 26.30 -3.71 -16.51
C ILE A 20 25.21 -4.14 -15.53
N THR A 21 25.56 -4.31 -14.26
CA THR A 21 24.60 -4.37 -13.16
C THR A 21 24.02 -2.96 -13.01
N GLY A 22 23.23 -2.57 -14.02
CA GLY A 22 22.21 -1.56 -13.83
C GLY A 22 21.44 -2.01 -12.61
N HIS A 23 21.45 -1.17 -11.58
CA HIS A 23 20.54 -1.32 -10.46
C HIS A 23 19.14 -1.12 -11.04
N ALA A 24 18.60 -2.16 -11.66
CA ALA A 24 17.20 -2.20 -11.98
C ALA A 24 16.50 -2.19 -10.62
N ASP A 25 15.79 -1.10 -10.33
CA ASP A 25 14.92 -1.03 -9.17
C ASP A 25 13.99 -2.22 -9.21
N ALA A 26 14.25 -3.15 -8.30
CA ALA A 26 13.53 -4.40 -8.25
C ALA A 26 12.14 -4.14 -7.68
N ASP A 27 11.12 -4.70 -8.33
CA ASP A 27 9.78 -4.77 -7.76
C ASP A 27 9.83 -5.59 -6.46
N ILE A 28 8.91 -5.31 -5.56
CA ILE A 28 8.87 -5.91 -4.24
C ILE A 28 7.61 -6.75 -4.11
N PHE A 29 7.81 -8.00 -3.70
CA PHE A 29 6.75 -8.92 -3.32
C PHE A 29 6.73 -9.07 -1.81
N MET A 30 5.54 -9.00 -1.23
CA MET A 30 5.29 -9.29 0.18
C MET A 30 4.13 -10.28 0.29
N LYS A 31 4.26 -11.24 1.21
CA LYS A 31 3.17 -12.14 1.59
C LYS A 31 2.88 -11.93 3.06
N ASN A 32 1.64 -11.59 3.40
CA ASN A 32 1.24 -11.40 4.79
C ASN A 32 0.17 -12.41 5.18
N LYS A 33 0.17 -12.83 6.43
CA LYS A 33 -0.97 -13.44 7.10
C LYS A 33 -1.71 -12.36 7.86
N GLN A 34 -3.00 -12.26 7.67
CA GLN A 34 -3.91 -11.47 8.47
C GLN A 34 -4.76 -12.40 9.34
N HIS A 35 -4.98 -12.01 10.58
CA HIS A 35 -5.92 -12.67 11.49
C HIS A 35 -6.89 -11.62 12.03
N SER A 36 -8.18 -11.92 11.94
CA SER A 36 -9.22 -11.15 12.62
C SER A 36 -9.89 -12.06 13.64
N ASP A 37 -10.02 -11.57 14.87
CA ASP A 37 -10.78 -12.25 15.93
C ASP A 37 -12.26 -12.33 15.54
N ALA A 38 -13.03 -13.18 16.23
CA ALA A 38 -14.48 -13.23 16.04
C ALA A 38 -15.13 -11.91 16.50
N ILE A 39 -16.10 -11.42 15.74
CA ILE A 39 -16.78 -10.15 16.01
C ILE A 39 -18.29 -10.36 15.97
N GLN A 40 -19.00 -9.75 16.91
CA GLN A 40 -20.47 -9.70 16.91
C GLN A 40 -20.92 -8.25 16.82
N ILE A 41 -21.35 -7.83 15.63
CA ILE A 41 -21.85 -6.47 15.39
C ILE A 41 -23.30 -6.55 14.99
N MET A 42 -24.18 -5.83 15.69
CA MET A 42 -25.60 -5.67 15.35
C MET A 42 -26.32 -7.00 15.06
N GLY A 43 -26.06 -8.03 15.89
CA GLY A 43 -26.69 -9.35 15.75
C GLY A 43 -26.11 -10.24 14.65
N GLN A 44 -25.16 -9.75 13.85
CA GLN A 44 -24.40 -10.56 12.90
C GLN A 44 -23.12 -11.06 13.57
N ASN A 45 -22.91 -12.37 13.50
CA ASN A 45 -21.69 -13.02 13.97
C ASN A 45 -20.74 -13.25 12.80
N GLN A 46 -19.54 -12.71 12.91
CA GLN A 46 -18.43 -13.03 12.02
C GLN A 46 -17.44 -13.90 12.79
N PRO A 47 -17.17 -15.14 12.34
CA PRO A 47 -16.18 -15.99 12.97
C PRO A 47 -14.77 -15.42 12.79
N ALA A 48 -13.86 -15.82 13.66
CA ALA A 48 -12.44 -15.52 13.48
C ALA A 48 -11.97 -16.07 12.13
N LYS A 49 -11.13 -15.31 11.42
CA LYS A 49 -10.63 -15.72 10.11
C LYS A 49 -9.16 -15.39 9.92
N ASP A 50 -8.47 -16.33 9.29
CA ASP A 50 -7.11 -16.17 8.79
C ASP A 50 -7.16 -15.97 7.28
N VAL A 51 -6.50 -14.92 6.79
CA VAL A 51 -6.40 -14.64 5.35
C VAL A 51 -4.94 -14.43 4.99
N VAL A 52 -4.49 -15.09 3.94
CA VAL A 52 -3.17 -14.82 3.36
C VAL A 52 -3.36 -13.88 2.19
N GLU A 53 -2.68 -12.75 2.24
CA GLU A 53 -2.64 -11.78 1.16
C GLU A 53 -1.25 -11.70 0.54
N THR A 54 -1.21 -11.31 -0.71
CA THR A 54 0.03 -11.00 -1.41
C THR A 54 0.00 -9.58 -1.94
N THR A 55 1.15 -8.94 -1.92
CA THR A 55 1.32 -7.56 -2.35
C THR A 55 2.49 -7.49 -3.31
N TRP A 56 2.27 -6.84 -4.45
CA TRP A 56 3.32 -6.35 -5.33
C TRP A 56 3.40 -4.83 -5.26
N LEU A 57 4.59 -4.32 -5.00
CA LEU A 57 4.95 -2.91 -5.09
C LEU A 57 5.90 -2.72 -6.28
N THR A 58 5.51 -1.87 -7.22
CA THR A 58 6.26 -1.58 -8.45
C THR A 58 6.28 -0.08 -8.69
N LYS A 59 7.15 0.38 -9.59
CA LYS A 59 7.11 1.79 -10.03
C LYS A 59 5.80 2.17 -10.72
N LYS A 60 5.10 1.22 -11.34
CA LYS A 60 3.84 1.46 -12.08
C LYS A 60 2.63 1.55 -11.16
N GLY A 61 2.73 1.00 -9.96
CA GLY A 61 1.58 0.77 -9.11
C GLY A 61 1.79 -0.29 -8.06
N PHE A 62 0.70 -0.54 -7.34
CA PHE A 62 0.60 -1.55 -6.30
C PHE A 62 -0.56 -2.49 -6.61
N ARG A 63 -0.40 -3.77 -6.31
CA ARG A 63 -1.48 -4.74 -6.32
C ARG A 63 -1.46 -5.51 -5.02
N ASN A 64 -2.62 -5.62 -4.38
CA ASN A 64 -2.87 -6.51 -3.27
C ASN A 64 -3.94 -7.51 -3.67
N ASP A 65 -3.69 -8.78 -3.37
CA ASP A 65 -4.57 -9.90 -3.67
C ASP A 65 -4.84 -10.67 -2.38
N ASN A 66 -6.10 -11.02 -2.16
CA ASN A 66 -6.51 -12.04 -1.22
C ASN A 66 -7.59 -12.93 -1.87
N PRO A 67 -8.06 -14.01 -1.22
CA PRO A 67 -9.00 -14.95 -1.85
C PRO A 67 -10.34 -14.33 -2.28
N GLU A 68 -10.81 -13.30 -1.58
CA GLU A 68 -12.13 -12.69 -1.79
C GLU A 68 -12.05 -11.47 -2.72
N GLN A 69 -10.96 -10.71 -2.67
CA GLN A 69 -10.82 -9.44 -3.37
C GLN A 69 -9.39 -9.13 -3.78
N SER A 70 -9.26 -8.28 -4.79
CA SER A 70 -7.99 -7.65 -5.18
C SER A 70 -8.13 -6.15 -5.36
N VAL A 71 -7.09 -5.41 -4.98
CA VAL A 71 -7.00 -3.97 -5.16
C VAL A 71 -5.76 -3.64 -5.98
N LEU A 72 -5.97 -2.94 -7.09
CA LEU A 72 -4.91 -2.49 -7.99
C LEU A 72 -4.88 -0.96 -8.00
N LEU A 73 -3.75 -0.37 -7.64
CA LEU A 73 -3.47 1.05 -7.81
C LEU A 73 -2.56 1.24 -9.02
N LEU A 74 -3.06 1.92 -10.07
CA LEU A 74 -2.29 2.22 -11.29
C LEU A 74 -1.90 3.70 -11.30
N LEU A 75 -0.62 3.98 -11.05
CA LEU A 75 -0.13 5.35 -10.87
C LEU A 75 -0.15 6.14 -12.18
N ASP A 76 0.24 5.53 -13.30
CA ASP A 76 0.26 6.20 -14.62
C ASP A 76 -1.14 6.57 -15.11
N ARG A 77 -2.14 5.75 -14.76
CA ARG A 77 -3.55 5.96 -15.14
C ARG A 77 -4.34 6.74 -14.10
N LYS A 78 -3.74 7.05 -12.94
CA LYS A 78 -4.39 7.68 -11.79
C LYS A 78 -5.74 7.03 -11.46
N GLN A 79 -5.75 5.70 -11.41
CA GLN A 79 -6.96 4.93 -11.15
C GLN A 79 -6.69 3.81 -10.14
N MET A 80 -7.73 3.44 -9.41
CA MET A 80 -7.81 2.25 -8.58
C MET A 80 -8.80 1.28 -9.22
N ILE A 81 -8.50 -0.01 -9.20
CA ILE A 81 -9.42 -1.07 -9.60
C ILE A 81 -9.64 -1.96 -8.37
N MET A 82 -10.89 -2.13 -7.99
CA MET A 82 -11.29 -3.08 -6.95
C MET A 82 -11.98 -4.26 -7.63
N ILE A 83 -11.53 -5.46 -7.31
CA ILE A 83 -12.00 -6.71 -7.91
C ILE A 83 -12.62 -7.54 -6.80
N ASP A 84 -13.82 -8.03 -7.04
CA ASP A 84 -14.51 -9.01 -6.21
C ASP A 84 -14.41 -10.38 -6.89
N HIS A 85 -13.72 -11.32 -6.26
CA HIS A 85 -13.53 -12.68 -6.78
C HIS A 85 -14.75 -13.59 -6.56
N THR A 86 -15.60 -13.25 -5.57
CA THR A 86 -16.84 -13.98 -5.26
C THR A 86 -17.88 -13.71 -6.36
N ASP A 87 -18.09 -12.45 -6.68
CA ASP A 87 -19.05 -11.99 -7.69
C ASP A 87 -18.47 -12.02 -9.11
N LYS A 88 -17.16 -12.24 -9.25
CA LYS A 88 -16.41 -12.07 -10.51
C LYS A 88 -16.66 -10.72 -11.16
N THR A 89 -16.63 -9.67 -10.35
CA THR A 89 -16.88 -8.31 -10.82
C THR A 89 -15.74 -7.38 -10.46
N TYR A 90 -15.65 -6.24 -11.14
CA TYR A 90 -14.68 -5.22 -10.79
C TYR A 90 -15.24 -3.82 -11.02
N VAL A 91 -14.78 -2.87 -10.22
CA VAL A 91 -15.06 -1.44 -10.38
C VAL A 91 -13.75 -0.69 -10.61
N GLU A 92 -13.80 0.32 -11.47
CA GLU A 92 -12.68 1.22 -11.72
C GLU A 92 -13.03 2.59 -11.19
N MET A 93 -12.09 3.20 -10.48
CA MET A 93 -12.29 4.42 -9.73
C MET A 93 -11.14 5.39 -10.00
N PRO A 94 -11.41 6.66 -10.40
CA PRO A 94 -10.34 7.66 -10.46
C PRO A 94 -9.76 7.88 -9.06
N LEU A 95 -8.46 8.15 -8.96
CA LEU A 95 -7.87 8.57 -7.69
C LEU A 95 -8.33 9.96 -7.27
N ASP A 96 -8.66 10.81 -8.25
CA ASP A 96 -9.28 12.10 -8.02
C ASP A 96 -10.78 11.91 -7.71
N MET A 97 -11.11 11.90 -6.42
CA MET A 97 -12.46 11.66 -5.93
C MET A 97 -13.45 12.75 -6.39
N ASN A 98 -12.98 13.95 -6.73
CA ASN A 98 -13.86 14.99 -7.28
C ASN A 98 -14.50 14.57 -8.60
N LYS A 99 -13.86 13.66 -9.34
CA LYS A 99 -14.40 13.11 -10.59
C LYS A 99 -15.52 12.10 -10.38
N MET A 100 -15.73 11.63 -9.15
CA MET A 100 -16.85 10.77 -8.80
C MET A 100 -18.09 11.57 -8.39
N ILE A 101 -17.95 12.86 -8.06
CA ILE A 101 -19.09 13.71 -7.72
C ILE A 101 -19.84 14.02 -9.03
N PRO A 102 -21.12 13.66 -9.16
CA PRO A 102 -21.88 13.90 -10.39
C PRO A 102 -21.90 15.39 -10.69
N GLN A 103 -21.68 15.77 -11.96
CA GLN A 103 -21.60 17.16 -12.40
C GLN A 103 -22.87 17.98 -12.09
N GLY A 104 -24.02 17.32 -11.88
CA GLY A 104 -25.27 17.95 -11.45
C GLY A 104 -25.45 18.09 -9.94
N ALA A 105 -24.59 17.45 -9.14
CA ALA A 105 -24.54 17.68 -7.70
C ALA A 105 -23.68 18.90 -7.35
N GLN A 106 -22.94 19.51 -8.28
CA GLN A 106 -22.22 20.78 -8.05
C GLN A 106 -23.18 21.99 -8.01
N GLN A 107 -24.32 21.86 -7.34
CA GLN A 107 -25.15 23.00 -6.99
C GLN A 107 -24.69 23.50 -5.62
N ASP A 108 -24.28 24.77 -5.56
CA ASP A 108 -23.97 25.56 -4.36
C ASP A 108 -25.18 25.62 -3.40
N SER A 109 -25.53 24.50 -2.77
CA SER A 109 -26.50 24.45 -1.68
C SER A 109 -25.74 24.45 -0.35
N GLN A 110 -26.28 25.16 0.65
CA GLN A 110 -25.77 25.12 2.03
C GLN A 110 -25.69 23.69 2.57
N GLU A 111 -26.58 22.79 2.13
CA GLU A 111 -26.56 21.37 2.49
C GLU A 111 -25.33 20.64 1.97
N GLN A 112 -24.85 20.97 0.77
CA GLN A 112 -23.65 20.33 0.24
C GLN A 112 -22.37 20.86 0.90
N ALA A 113 -22.32 22.15 1.22
CA ALA A 113 -21.26 22.71 2.04
C ALA A 113 -21.24 22.10 3.45
N ALA A 114 -22.41 21.85 4.04
CA ALA A 114 -22.55 21.15 5.31
C ALA A 114 -22.11 19.68 5.20
N PHE A 115 -22.48 18.97 4.13
CA PHE A 115 -22.06 17.59 3.87
C PHE A 115 -20.55 17.49 3.64
N GLN A 116 -19.95 18.38 2.84
CA GLN A 116 -18.50 18.45 2.65
C GLN A 116 -17.78 18.82 3.95
N GLY A 117 -18.33 19.74 4.75
CA GLY A 117 -17.81 20.09 6.07
C GLY A 117 -17.87 18.91 7.04
N MET A 118 -18.97 18.14 7.02
CA MET A 118 -19.12 16.91 7.80
C MET A 118 -18.11 15.85 7.36
N MET A 119 -17.98 15.57 6.06
CA MET A 119 -16.98 14.64 5.51
C MET A 119 -15.55 15.06 5.88
N LYS A 120 -15.22 16.35 5.80
CA LYS A 120 -13.91 16.88 6.20
C LYS A 120 -13.65 16.68 7.69
N ASN A 121 -14.65 16.90 8.54
CA ASN A 121 -14.53 16.69 9.98
C ASN A 121 -14.44 15.20 10.35
N MET A 122 -15.16 14.32 9.65
CA MET A 122 -15.06 12.86 9.83
C MET A 122 -13.71 12.31 9.37
N MET A 123 -13.10 12.90 8.34
CA MET A 123 -11.78 12.52 7.85
C MET A 123 -10.62 13.12 8.65
N LYS A 124 -10.88 14.09 9.55
CA LYS A 124 -9.84 14.62 10.43
C LYS A 124 -9.34 13.51 11.35
N MET A 125 -8.06 13.20 11.22
CA MET A 125 -7.36 12.17 11.96
C MET A 125 -6.10 12.76 12.56
N ASP A 126 -5.91 12.55 13.87
CA ASP A 126 -4.65 12.84 14.53
C ASP A 126 -3.88 11.53 14.71
N VAL A 127 -2.69 11.44 14.10
CA VAL A 127 -1.80 10.28 14.24
C VAL A 127 -0.63 10.67 15.14
N THR A 128 -0.23 9.80 16.05
CA THR A 128 1.03 9.93 16.78
C THR A 128 1.79 8.62 16.76
N VAL A 129 3.11 8.69 16.63
CA VAL A 129 3.99 7.51 16.69
C VAL A 129 5.00 7.67 17.82
N ALA A 130 5.04 6.67 18.70
CA ALA A 130 6.01 6.55 19.78
C ALA A 130 6.88 5.30 19.58
N ALA A 131 8.20 5.47 19.53
CA ALA A 131 9.13 4.35 19.61
C ALA A 131 9.22 3.87 21.07
N THR A 132 9.08 2.56 21.33
CA THR A 132 9.08 2.06 22.71
C THR A 132 10.47 1.68 23.22
N GLY A 133 11.45 1.58 22.32
CA GLY A 133 12.79 1.06 22.62
C GLY A 133 12.86 -0.47 22.68
N GLU A 134 11.73 -1.16 22.67
CA GLU A 134 11.69 -2.63 22.67
C GLU A 134 12.20 -3.20 21.35
N LYS A 135 12.89 -4.33 21.46
CA LYS A 135 13.48 -5.07 20.33
C LYS A 135 13.08 -6.53 20.42
N LYS A 136 12.76 -7.13 19.28
CA LYS A 136 12.40 -8.55 19.18
C LYS A 136 12.82 -9.10 17.82
N LYS A 137 13.29 -10.35 17.79
CA LYS A 137 13.50 -11.07 16.53
C LYS A 137 12.20 -11.75 16.12
N ILE A 138 11.69 -11.43 14.93
CA ILE A 138 10.45 -12.01 14.38
C ILE A 138 10.78 -12.62 13.02
N ARG A 139 10.56 -13.93 12.87
CA ARG A 139 10.87 -14.72 11.66
C ARG A 139 12.27 -14.47 11.07
N GLY A 140 13.26 -14.23 11.94
CA GLY A 140 14.64 -13.97 11.50
C GLY A 140 15.03 -12.50 11.45
N TRP A 141 14.07 -11.57 11.42
CA TRP A 141 14.32 -10.13 11.30
C TRP A 141 14.41 -9.43 12.64
N GLN A 142 15.37 -8.52 12.77
CA GLN A 142 15.56 -7.67 13.94
C GLN A 142 14.53 -6.53 13.89
N CYS A 143 13.54 -6.60 14.78
CA CYS A 143 12.42 -5.65 14.81
C CYS A 143 12.51 -4.72 16.01
N LYS A 144 12.05 -3.48 15.81
CA LYS A 144 11.81 -2.49 16.86
C LYS A 144 10.31 -2.23 16.97
N LYS A 145 9.81 -2.04 18.19
CA LYS A 145 8.39 -1.77 18.44
C LYS A 145 8.10 -0.27 18.41
N TYR A 146 6.97 0.05 17.80
CA TYR A 146 6.35 1.35 17.74
C TYR A 146 4.90 1.22 18.18
N ILE A 147 4.39 2.23 18.88
CA ILE A 147 2.97 2.41 19.14
C ILE A 147 2.50 3.54 18.25
N VAL A 148 1.51 3.24 17.41
CA VAL A 148 0.80 4.24 16.62
C VAL A 148 -0.57 4.44 17.24
N THR A 149 -0.86 5.67 17.63
CA THR A 149 -2.18 6.06 18.15
C THR A 149 -2.86 6.91 17.10
N MET A 150 -4.06 6.50 16.69
CA MET A 150 -4.88 7.23 15.74
C MET A 150 -6.15 7.69 16.44
N LYS A 151 -6.36 8.99 16.52
CA LYS A 151 -7.60 9.58 17.00
C LYS A 151 -8.44 9.94 15.79
N THR A 152 -9.60 9.33 15.71
CA THR A 152 -10.60 9.60 14.67
C THR A 152 -11.89 10.07 15.34
N PHE A 153 -12.85 10.54 14.54
CA PHE A 153 -14.19 10.83 15.04
C PHE A 153 -14.86 9.61 15.72
N MET A 154 -14.52 8.40 15.29
CA MET A 154 -15.06 7.14 15.81
C MET A 154 -14.38 6.67 17.11
N GLY A 155 -13.38 7.41 17.61
CA GLY A 155 -12.64 7.10 18.82
C GLY A 155 -11.14 6.89 18.58
N VAL A 156 -10.47 6.36 19.61
CA VAL A 156 -9.03 6.15 19.62
C VAL A 156 -8.71 4.70 19.26
N MET A 157 -7.89 4.53 18.23
CA MET A 157 -7.33 3.24 17.83
C MET A 157 -5.85 3.19 18.21
N THR A 158 -5.41 2.04 18.72
CA THR A 158 -3.99 1.80 19.02
C THR A 158 -3.48 0.65 18.18
N ASN A 159 -2.33 0.88 17.53
CA ASN A 159 -1.63 -0.05 16.67
C ASN A 159 -0.23 -0.31 17.24
N GLU A 160 0.04 -1.55 17.65
CA GLU A 160 1.40 -1.99 17.90
C GLU A 160 2.04 -2.42 16.60
N ILE A 161 3.18 -1.84 16.24
CA ILE A 161 3.91 -2.13 15.00
C ILE A 161 5.32 -2.58 15.34
N TRP A 162 5.71 -3.75 14.83
CA TRP A 162 7.07 -4.23 14.81
C TRP A 162 7.64 -4.06 13.40
N ALA A 163 8.64 -3.20 13.26
CA ALA A 163 9.27 -2.89 11.98
C ALA A 163 10.77 -3.24 12.00
N THR A 164 11.30 -3.62 10.84
CA THR A 164 12.70 -4.01 10.66
C THR A 164 13.38 -3.16 9.60
N GLU A 165 14.62 -2.74 9.90
CA GLU A 165 15.50 -2.07 8.93
C GLU A 165 16.33 -3.09 8.10
N ASP A 166 16.21 -4.38 8.39
CA ASP A 166 16.83 -5.48 7.63
C ASP A 166 16.24 -5.59 6.20
N LEU A 167 15.00 -5.12 6.04
CA LEU A 167 14.28 -5.07 4.78
C LEU A 167 14.20 -3.62 4.29
N ARG A 168 14.32 -3.44 2.97
CA ARG A 168 14.27 -2.11 2.33
C ARG A 168 13.31 -2.10 1.17
N VAL A 169 12.38 -1.15 1.23
CA VAL A 169 11.52 -0.77 0.11
C VAL A 169 12.09 0.49 -0.51
N ASP A 170 11.98 0.59 -1.83
CA ASP A 170 12.40 1.79 -2.57
C ASP A 170 11.55 3.00 -2.11
N THR A 171 12.24 4.03 -1.65
CA THR A 171 11.64 5.28 -1.18
C THR A 171 10.92 6.04 -2.29
N GLU A 172 11.35 5.88 -3.54
CA GLU A 172 10.70 6.50 -4.71
C GLU A 172 9.29 5.92 -4.90
N ILE A 173 9.12 4.60 -4.75
CA ILE A 173 7.82 3.93 -4.84
C ILE A 173 6.87 4.48 -3.78
N TYR A 174 7.32 4.58 -2.53
CA TYR A 174 6.50 5.13 -1.45
C TYR A 174 6.16 6.61 -1.67
N ALA A 175 7.13 7.43 -2.06
CA ALA A 175 6.91 8.84 -2.34
C ALA A 175 5.86 9.02 -3.46
N ARG A 176 5.98 8.26 -4.55
CA ARG A 176 5.06 8.31 -5.68
C ARG A 176 3.64 7.87 -5.31
N MET A 177 3.51 6.81 -4.51
CA MET A 177 2.21 6.36 -3.98
C MET A 177 1.59 7.43 -3.08
N GLY A 178 2.36 7.96 -2.13
CA GLY A 178 1.93 9.02 -1.23
C GLY A 178 1.43 10.25 -2.00
N SER A 179 2.21 10.79 -2.93
CA SER A 179 1.81 11.93 -3.76
C SER A 179 0.56 11.66 -4.59
N SER A 180 0.37 10.44 -5.09
CA SER A 180 -0.81 10.08 -5.90
C SER A 180 -2.07 9.99 -5.07
N MET A 181 -1.98 9.49 -3.84
CA MET A 181 -3.10 9.49 -2.88
C MET A 181 -3.44 10.91 -2.43
N MET A 182 -2.41 11.73 -2.14
CA MET A 182 -2.56 13.14 -1.76
C MET A 182 -3.30 13.97 -2.79
N ALA A 183 -2.96 13.80 -4.07
CA ALA A 183 -3.60 14.51 -5.17
C ALA A 183 -5.10 14.17 -5.30
N GLY A 184 -5.54 13.04 -4.76
CA GLY A 184 -6.91 12.56 -4.82
C GLY A 184 -7.85 13.10 -3.75
N MET A 185 -7.33 13.76 -2.71
CA MET A 185 -8.10 14.19 -1.53
C MET A 185 -7.88 15.69 -1.24
N PRO A 186 -8.48 16.60 -2.02
CA PRO A 186 -8.41 18.03 -1.76
C PRO A 186 -9.00 18.39 -0.38
N GLY A 187 -8.31 19.23 0.39
CA GLY A 187 -8.74 19.67 1.71
C GLY A 187 -8.16 18.88 2.88
N MET A 188 -7.37 17.84 2.61
CA MET A 188 -6.72 16.95 3.58
C MET A 188 -5.19 17.09 3.65
N GLN A 189 -4.62 18.05 2.92
CA GLN A 189 -3.17 18.20 2.76
C GLN A 189 -2.44 18.26 4.11
N ASN A 190 -2.87 19.13 5.02
CA ASN A 190 -2.22 19.31 6.31
C ASN A 190 -2.27 18.04 7.17
N SER A 191 -3.44 17.40 7.28
CA SER A 191 -3.59 16.15 8.06
C SER A 191 -2.74 15.01 7.50
N MET A 192 -2.59 14.95 6.18
CA MET A 192 -1.76 13.94 5.54
C MET A 192 -0.26 14.24 5.65
N GLU A 193 0.14 15.51 5.63
CA GLU A 193 1.53 15.91 5.93
C GLU A 193 1.90 15.54 7.36
N ASP A 194 1.00 15.81 8.32
CA ASP A 194 1.15 15.43 9.72
C ASP A 194 1.25 13.90 9.88
N MET A 195 0.34 13.16 9.25
CA MET A 195 0.38 11.70 9.20
C MET A 195 1.69 11.20 8.59
N THR A 196 2.14 11.78 7.48
CA THR A 196 3.39 11.40 6.81
C THR A 196 4.58 11.64 7.72
N ARG A 197 4.63 12.77 8.42
CA ARG A 197 5.70 13.12 9.37
C ARG A 197 5.74 12.12 10.53
N GLU A 198 4.59 11.76 11.09
CA GLU A 198 4.49 10.82 12.21
C GLU A 198 4.85 9.40 11.78
N MET A 199 4.33 8.93 10.64
CA MET A 199 4.62 7.59 10.12
C MET A 199 6.09 7.42 9.71
N LYS A 200 6.79 8.48 9.29
CA LYS A 200 8.25 8.47 9.04
C LYS A 200 9.08 8.12 10.28
N LYS A 201 8.53 8.21 11.50
CA LYS A 201 9.22 7.77 12.72
C LYS A 201 9.39 6.24 12.78
N ILE A 202 8.51 5.50 12.12
CA ILE A 202 8.63 4.04 11.96
C ILE A 202 9.70 3.78 10.91
N LYS A 203 10.79 3.14 11.32
CA LYS A 203 11.91 2.86 10.42
C LYS A 203 11.79 1.44 9.85
N GLY A 204 11.93 1.35 8.53
CA GLY A 204 11.97 0.07 7.83
C GLY A 204 10.59 -0.50 7.50
N VAL A 205 10.54 -1.82 7.27
CA VAL A 205 9.35 -2.54 6.82
C VAL A 205 8.62 -3.15 8.01
N ARG A 206 7.28 -3.00 8.04
CA ARG A 206 6.43 -3.67 9.04
C ARG A 206 6.50 -5.19 8.86
N VAL A 207 6.96 -5.88 9.91
CA VAL A 207 7.01 -7.35 9.98
C VAL A 207 5.82 -7.90 10.71
N TYR A 208 5.34 -7.19 11.73
CA TYR A 208 4.17 -7.62 12.49
C TYR A 208 3.41 -6.41 13.01
N SER A 209 2.09 -6.48 13.06
CA SER A 209 1.29 -5.50 13.79
C SER A 209 0.09 -6.12 14.47
N THR A 210 -0.29 -5.55 15.61
CA THR A 210 -1.57 -5.79 16.26
C THR A 210 -2.35 -4.48 16.29
N MET A 211 -3.50 -4.46 15.65
CA MET A 211 -4.50 -3.42 15.79
C MET A 211 -5.48 -3.82 16.88
N THR A 212 -5.78 -2.90 17.77
CA THR A 212 -6.84 -3.05 18.74
C THR A 212 -7.73 -1.82 18.69
N GLN A 213 -9.03 -2.06 18.50
CA GLN A 213 -10.04 -1.02 18.51
C GLN A 213 -11.20 -1.48 19.40
N GLU A 214 -11.76 -0.55 20.16
CA GLU A 214 -13.03 -0.77 20.83
C GLU A 214 -14.16 -0.24 19.95
N MET A 215 -15.16 -1.06 19.69
CA MET A 215 -16.33 -0.69 18.91
C MET A 215 -17.57 -1.28 19.57
N MET A 216 -18.55 -0.43 19.92
CA MET A 216 -19.80 -0.85 20.57
C MET A 216 -19.58 -1.71 21.84
N GLY A 217 -18.56 -1.37 22.64
CA GLY A 217 -18.20 -2.10 23.87
C GLY A 217 -17.49 -3.45 23.64
N GLN A 218 -17.18 -3.80 22.39
CA GLN A 218 -16.38 -4.97 22.05
C GLN A 218 -14.97 -4.57 21.66
N LYS A 219 -13.98 -5.29 22.20
CA LYS A 219 -12.58 -5.15 21.81
C LYS A 219 -12.30 -6.02 20.60
N ILE A 220 -12.10 -5.39 19.45
CA ILE A 220 -11.76 -6.03 18.19
C ILE A 220 -10.24 -6.02 18.04
N ARG A 221 -9.67 -7.18 17.78
CA ARG A 221 -8.26 -7.35 17.50
C ARG A 221 -8.07 -7.86 16.09
N HIS A 222 -7.09 -7.26 15.41
CA HIS A 222 -6.62 -7.71 14.12
C HIS A 222 -5.09 -7.78 14.15
N THR A 223 -4.51 -8.80 13.53
CA THR A 223 -3.05 -8.91 13.41
C THR A 223 -2.64 -9.09 11.97
N THR A 224 -1.45 -8.60 11.65
CA THR A 224 -0.79 -8.81 10.37
C THR A 224 0.61 -9.30 10.62
N GLU A 225 1.04 -10.36 9.94
CA GLU A 225 2.39 -10.93 10.02
C GLU A 225 2.97 -11.08 8.61
N LEU A 226 4.17 -10.53 8.40
CA LEU A 226 4.93 -10.70 7.16
C LEU A 226 5.54 -12.10 7.12
N LEU A 227 5.08 -12.91 6.16
CA LEU A 227 5.57 -14.27 5.95
C LEU A 227 6.74 -14.31 4.95
N GLU A 228 6.75 -13.39 3.99
CA GLU A 228 7.71 -13.40 2.90
C GLU A 228 7.97 -11.98 2.39
N PHE A 229 9.24 -11.68 2.09
CA PHE A 229 9.65 -10.46 1.43
C PHE A 229 10.66 -10.82 0.35
N LYS A 230 10.39 -10.46 -0.90
CA LYS A 230 11.27 -10.72 -2.04
C LYS A 230 11.44 -9.47 -2.89
N LYS A 231 12.64 -9.28 -3.42
CA LYS A 231 12.93 -8.36 -4.51
C LYS A 231 12.98 -9.16 -5.80
N GLY A 232 12.35 -8.69 -6.86
CA GLY A 232 12.32 -9.39 -8.12
C GLY A 232 11.58 -8.61 -9.19
N LYS A 233 11.24 -9.30 -10.28
CA LYS A 233 10.43 -8.73 -11.35
C LYS A 233 8.97 -9.14 -11.13
N ALA A 234 8.07 -8.17 -11.11
CA ALA A 234 6.64 -8.45 -11.06
C ALA A 234 6.21 -9.29 -12.28
N PRO A 235 5.23 -10.20 -12.11
CA PRO A 235 4.72 -11.01 -13.21
C PRO A 235 4.14 -10.14 -14.33
N ALA A 236 4.30 -10.60 -15.56
CA ALA A 236 3.67 -9.95 -16.71
C ALA A 236 2.16 -9.93 -16.51
N GLY A 237 1.52 -8.79 -16.80
CA GLY A 237 0.08 -8.65 -16.61
C GLY A 237 -0.37 -8.45 -15.16
N LEU A 238 0.54 -8.15 -14.21
CA LEU A 238 0.20 -7.86 -12.81
C LEU A 238 -1.01 -6.92 -12.67
N PHE A 239 -1.15 -5.92 -13.54
CA PHE A 239 -2.22 -4.93 -13.46
C PHE A 239 -3.41 -5.19 -14.41
N LYS A 240 -3.52 -6.40 -14.97
CA LYS A 240 -4.70 -6.79 -15.75
C LYS A 240 -5.82 -7.25 -14.82
N THR A 241 -7.05 -6.91 -15.17
CA THR A 241 -8.23 -7.55 -14.60
C THR A 241 -8.29 -9.02 -15.07
N PRO A 242 -8.78 -9.94 -14.22
CA PRO A 242 -8.89 -11.33 -14.63
C PRO A 242 -9.90 -11.52 -15.76
N GLU A 243 -9.65 -12.48 -16.64
CA GLU A 243 -10.56 -12.80 -17.74
C GLU A 243 -11.91 -13.30 -17.22
N GLY A 244 -13.00 -12.92 -17.91
CA GLY A 244 -14.36 -13.30 -17.54
C GLY A 244 -15.00 -12.49 -16.42
N TYR A 245 -14.30 -11.49 -15.87
CA TYR A 245 -14.86 -10.60 -14.85
C TYR A 245 -15.69 -9.49 -15.48
N GLN A 246 -16.81 -9.15 -14.84
CA GLN A 246 -17.71 -8.11 -15.33
C GLN A 246 -17.39 -6.75 -14.70
N LYS A 247 -17.25 -5.73 -15.54
CA LYS A 247 -17.15 -4.36 -15.05
C LYS A 247 -18.50 -3.93 -14.48
N LYS A 248 -18.53 -3.56 -13.20
CA LYS A 248 -19.63 -2.81 -12.59
C LYS A 248 -19.31 -1.31 -12.67
N THR A 249 -20.35 -0.50 -12.78
CA THR A 249 -20.22 0.95 -12.55
C THR A 249 -19.88 1.15 -11.08
N ALA A 250 -18.94 2.04 -10.76
CA ALA A 250 -18.73 2.45 -9.38
C ALA A 250 -20.05 3.03 -8.87
N GLY A 251 -20.68 2.35 -7.91
CA GLY A 251 -22.00 2.74 -7.41
C GLY A 251 -21.94 4.11 -6.73
N MET A 252 -22.95 4.94 -7.04
CA MET A 252 -23.48 5.94 -6.11
C MET A 252 -24.73 5.36 -5.48
#